data_AF-A0A453A1Q8-F1
#
_entry.id   AF-A0A453A1Q8-F1
#
_cell.length_a   1.000
_cell.length_b   1.000
_cell.length_c   1.000
_cell.angle_alpha   90.00
_cell.angle_beta   90.00
_cell.angle_gamma   90.00
#
_symmetry.space_group_name_H-M   'P 1'
#
loop_
_entity.id
_entity.type
_entity.pdbx_description
1 polymer ?
#
loop_
_entity_poly.entity_id
_entity_poly.type
_entity_poly.pdbx_seq_one_letter_code
_entity_poly.pdbx_strand_id
1 'polypeptide(L)'
;SRYNIDECNPNSSYECNHNSSFVAIDPRMSAIYIEAAGLVGTDGPRKELVSLLTDTEKKLKVVSIVGFGGLGKTTLAKRVYDEIREQFDCTAFVPVSQKPNMTEFMTGLLHRFPKPPKLEIDESSQAQARGMQDIIDDIIKRLKKK
;
A
#
# COMPACT_ATOMS: atom_id res chain seq x y z
N SER A 1 -6.36 -21.60 -10.97
CA SER A 1 -6.09 -20.19 -11.35
C SER A 1 -4.61 -19.91 -11.11
N ARG A 2 -3.94 -19.02 -11.87
CA ARG A 2 -2.50 -18.70 -11.65
C ARG A 2 -2.26 -17.80 -10.43
N TYR A 3 -3.31 -17.17 -9.91
CA TYR A 3 -3.30 -16.33 -8.72
C TYR A 3 -4.26 -16.91 -7.70
N ASN A 4 -3.89 -16.85 -6.43
CA ASN A 4 -4.80 -17.05 -5.31
C ASN A 4 -5.03 -15.69 -4.66
N ILE A 5 -6.30 -15.35 -4.45
CA ILE A 5 -6.74 -14.13 -3.77
C ILE A 5 -7.36 -14.61 -2.48
N ASP A 6 -6.65 -14.39 -1.38
CA ASP A 6 -7.11 -14.77 -0.05
C ASP A 6 -7.38 -13.50 0.77
N GLU A 7 -8.47 -13.53 1.53
CA GLU A 7 -8.78 -12.52 2.53
C GLU A 7 -7.92 -12.79 3.77
N CYS A 8 -6.94 -11.92 4.05
CA CYS A 8 -6.02 -12.16 5.15
C CYS A 8 -6.67 -11.86 6.51
N ASN A 9 -6.59 -12.82 7.43
CA ASN A 9 -6.91 -12.60 8.85
C ASN A 9 -5.74 -11.85 9.53
N PRO A 10 -5.97 -10.67 10.15
CA PRO A 10 -4.91 -9.84 10.73
C PRO A 10 -4.20 -10.43 11.97
N ASN A 11 -4.62 -11.60 12.48
CA ASN A 11 -4.07 -12.20 13.71
C ASN A 11 -3.06 -13.34 13.49
N SER A 12 -2.60 -13.59 12.26
CA SER A 12 -1.64 -14.67 11.97
C SER A 12 -0.23 -14.10 11.80
N SER A 13 0.67 -14.44 12.74
CA SER A 13 2.10 -14.12 12.64
C SER A 13 2.86 -15.23 11.93
N TYR A 14 3.61 -14.87 10.88
CA TYR A 14 4.65 -15.70 10.31
C TYR A 14 6.00 -15.00 10.46
N GLU A 15 6.93 -15.63 11.17
CA GLU A 15 8.31 -15.18 11.38
C GLU A 15 9.22 -15.69 10.26
N CYS A 16 10.01 -14.82 9.64
CA CYS A 16 11.11 -15.23 8.76
C CYS A 16 12.30 -14.26 8.93
N ASN A 17 13.46 -14.83 9.30
CA ASN A 17 14.68 -14.13 9.62
C ASN A 17 15.75 -14.40 8.54
N HIS A 18 16.35 -13.37 7.93
CA HIS A 18 17.68 -13.46 7.32
C HIS A 18 18.38 -12.11 7.12
N ASN A 19 19.68 -12.08 7.43
CA ASN A 19 20.61 -10.96 7.25
C ASN A 19 21.44 -11.11 5.98
N SER A 20 21.44 -10.10 5.11
CA SER A 20 22.60 -9.76 4.26
C SER A 20 22.41 -8.38 3.62
N SER A 21 23.45 -7.56 3.67
CA SER A 21 23.54 -6.20 3.14
C SER A 21 24.07 -6.21 1.71
N PHE A 22 23.17 -6.04 0.74
CA PHE A 22 23.47 -5.53 -0.59
C PHE A 22 22.21 -4.79 -1.05
N VAL A 23 22.29 -3.50 -1.40
CA VAL A 23 21.12 -2.77 -1.91
C VAL A 23 20.91 -3.19 -3.37
N ALA A 24 20.37 -4.40 -3.55
CA ALA A 24 19.82 -4.82 -4.82
C ALA A 24 18.66 -3.87 -5.15
N ILE A 25 18.69 -3.27 -6.35
CA ILE A 25 17.53 -2.56 -6.88
C ILE A 25 16.36 -3.54 -6.82
N ASP A 26 15.31 -3.15 -6.09
CA ASP A 26 14.17 -4.02 -5.86
C ASP A 26 13.55 -4.40 -7.21
N PRO A 27 13.50 -5.69 -7.59
CA PRO A 27 12.90 -6.12 -8.86
C PRO A 27 11.44 -5.64 -9.03
N ARG A 28 10.75 -5.31 -7.93
CA ARG A 28 9.40 -4.74 -7.94
C ARG A 28 9.37 -3.31 -8.46
N MET A 29 10.46 -2.54 -8.35
CA MET A 29 10.53 -1.20 -8.94
C MET A 29 10.42 -1.27 -10.46
N SER A 30 11.13 -2.20 -11.10
CA SER A 30 10.99 -2.41 -12.55
C SER A 30 9.56 -2.80 -12.94
N ALA A 31 8.89 -3.64 -12.12
CA ALA A 31 7.50 -4.03 -12.37
C ALA A 31 6.47 -2.89 -12.25
N ILE A 32 6.79 -1.81 -11.54
CA ILE A 32 5.97 -0.59 -11.48
C ILE A 32 6.09 0.21 -12.78
N TYR A 33 7.26 0.19 -13.44
CA TYR A 33 7.52 0.91 -14.69
C TYR A 33 7.25 0.09 -15.96
N ILE A 34 7.08 -1.24 -15.85
CA ILE A 34 6.69 -2.08 -16.99
C ILE A 34 5.26 -1.75 -17.40
N GLU A 35 5.13 -1.31 -18.65
CA GLU A 35 3.86 -0.99 -19.28
C GLU A 35 2.91 -2.20 -19.20
N ALA A 36 1.73 -1.94 -18.67
CA ALA A 36 0.66 -2.89 -18.48
C ALA A 36 0.33 -3.70 -19.76
N ALA A 37 0.55 -3.16 -20.96
CA ALA A 37 -0.03 -3.61 -22.23
C ALA A 37 0.22 -5.08 -22.61
N GLY A 38 1.23 -5.76 -22.06
CA GLY A 38 1.57 -7.16 -22.39
C GLY A 38 0.90 -8.26 -21.53
N LEU A 39 0.13 -7.93 -20.49
CA LEU A 39 -0.36 -8.91 -19.51
C LEU A 39 -1.68 -9.59 -19.92
N VAL A 40 -1.59 -10.67 -20.69
CA VAL A 40 -2.72 -11.54 -21.03
C VAL A 40 -3.13 -12.42 -19.85
N GLY A 41 -4.44 -12.62 -19.65
CA GLY A 41 -4.97 -13.50 -18.60
C GLY A 41 -5.07 -12.86 -17.21
N THR A 42 -4.97 -11.53 -17.12
CA THR A 42 -5.14 -10.78 -15.87
C THR A 42 -6.56 -10.28 -15.64
N ASP A 43 -7.45 -10.34 -16.65
CA ASP A 43 -8.79 -9.75 -16.57
C ASP A 43 -9.70 -10.41 -15.54
N GLY A 44 -9.66 -11.73 -15.39
CA GLY A 44 -10.43 -12.44 -14.36
C GLY A 44 -10.03 -12.00 -12.95
N PRO A 45 -8.76 -12.20 -12.55
CA PRO A 45 -8.25 -11.74 -11.25
C PRO A 45 -8.43 -10.24 -11.02
N ARG A 46 -8.28 -9.40 -12.07
CA ARG A 46 -8.53 -7.96 -11.98
C ARG A 46 -9.98 -7.66 -11.59
N LYS A 47 -10.95 -8.25 -12.30
CA LYS A 47 -12.39 -8.04 -12.02
C LYS A 47 -12.76 -8.50 -10.60
N GLU A 48 -12.21 -9.63 -10.16
CA GLU A 48 -12.41 -10.14 -8.80
C GLU A 48 -11.88 -9.17 -7.74
N LEU A 49 -10.66 -8.66 -7.92
CA LEU A 49 -10.07 -7.66 -7.02
C LEU A 49 -10.87 -6.36 -6.98
N VAL A 50 -11.31 -5.86 -8.14
CA VAL A 50 -12.17 -4.66 -8.21
C VAL A 50 -13.46 -4.90 -7.43
N SER A 51 -14.15 -6.03 -7.66
CA SER A 51 -15.38 -6.36 -6.96
C SER A 51 -15.21 -6.44 -5.43
N LEU A 52 -14.12 -7.03 -4.94
CA LEU A 52 -13.85 -7.11 -3.50
C LEU A 52 -13.62 -5.73 -2.88
N LEU A 53 -12.88 -4.86 -3.58
CA LEU A 53 -12.46 -3.55 -3.09
C LEU A 53 -13.51 -2.46 -3.24
N THR A 54 -14.43 -2.57 -4.21
CA THR A 54 -15.49 -1.56 -4.47
C THR A 54 -16.88 -1.99 -4.02
N ASP A 55 -17.01 -3.12 -3.35
CA ASP A 55 -18.29 -3.52 -2.75
C ASP A 55 -18.73 -2.54 -1.64
N THR A 56 -20.05 -2.45 -1.46
CA THR A 56 -20.78 -1.48 -0.63
C THR A 56 -20.53 -1.58 0.87
N GLU A 57 -19.93 -2.68 1.35
CA GLU A 57 -19.60 -2.85 2.76
C GLU A 57 -18.50 -1.87 3.22
N LYS A 58 -18.87 -0.90 4.05
CA LYS A 58 -17.97 0.11 4.64
C LYS A 58 -17.17 -0.44 5.84
N LYS A 59 -16.41 -1.51 5.60
CA LYS A 59 -15.53 -2.18 6.57
C LYS A 59 -14.08 -2.05 6.11
N LEU A 60 -13.13 -2.19 7.03
CA LEU A 60 -11.72 -2.32 6.64
C LEU A 60 -11.54 -3.65 5.90
N LYS A 61 -11.00 -3.60 4.67
CA LYS A 61 -10.74 -4.77 3.82
C LYS A 61 -9.24 -4.88 3.54
N VAL A 62 -8.69 -6.09 3.63
CA VAL A 62 -7.29 -6.39 3.30
C VAL A 62 -7.27 -7.55 2.32
N VAL A 63 -6.71 -7.32 1.13
CA VAL A 63 -6.66 -8.31 0.05
C VAL A 63 -5.20 -8.61 -0.29
N SER A 64 -4.84 -9.89 -0.34
CA SER A 64 -3.50 -10.35 -0.73
C SER A 64 -3.50 -10.97 -2.12
N ILE A 65 -2.47 -10.68 -2.91
CA ILE A 65 -2.23 -11.33 -4.21
C ILE A 65 -1.05 -12.28 -4.05
N VAL A 66 -1.32 -13.58 -4.07
CA VAL A 66 -0.31 -14.63 -3.87
C VAL A 66 -0.07 -15.40 -5.16
N GLY A 67 1.18 -15.80 -5.38
CA GLY A 67 1.59 -16.58 -6.54
C GLY A 67 3.10 -16.60 -6.73
N PHE A 68 3.57 -17.42 -7.65
CA PHE A 68 4.99 -17.56 -7.99
C PHE A 68 5.65 -16.24 -8.41
N GLY A 69 6.98 -16.19 -8.30
CA GLY A 69 7.80 -15.08 -8.81
C GLY A 69 7.60 -14.89 -10.32
N GLY A 70 7.72 -13.65 -10.80
CA GLY A 70 7.59 -13.33 -12.24
C GLY A 70 6.17 -13.34 -12.81
N LEU A 71 5.14 -13.71 -12.05
CA LEU A 71 3.76 -13.72 -12.54
C LEU A 71 3.15 -12.34 -12.82
N GLY A 72 3.77 -11.25 -12.38
CA GLY A 72 3.22 -9.89 -12.57
C GLY A 72 2.24 -9.45 -11.47
N LYS A 73 2.32 -10.02 -10.27
CA LYS A 73 1.46 -9.68 -9.11
C LYS A 73 1.43 -8.17 -8.81
N THR A 74 2.60 -7.53 -8.75
CA THR A 74 2.72 -6.08 -8.53
C THR A 74 2.06 -5.29 -9.66
N THR A 75 2.16 -5.76 -10.90
CA THR A 75 1.51 -5.12 -12.05
C THR A 75 0.00 -5.29 -12.04
N LEU A 76 -0.52 -6.45 -11.61
CA LEU A 76 -1.95 -6.65 -11.38
C LEU A 76 -2.48 -5.70 -10.29
N ALA A 77 -1.78 -5.61 -9.15
CA ALA A 77 -2.12 -4.67 -8.08
C ALA A 77 -2.13 -3.22 -8.57
N LYS A 78 -1.13 -2.83 -9.37
CA LYS A 78 -1.03 -1.48 -9.92
C LYS A 78 -2.17 -1.16 -10.88
N ARG A 79 -2.53 -2.08 -11.78
CA ARG A 79 -3.68 -1.92 -12.68
C ARG A 79 -4.99 -1.73 -11.92
N VAL A 80 -5.26 -2.57 -10.92
CA VAL A 80 -6.47 -2.44 -10.08
C VAL A 80 -6.45 -1.12 -9.33
N TYR A 81 -5.32 -0.74 -8.73
CA TYR A 81 -5.15 0.54 -8.06
C TYR A 81 -5.47 1.72 -8.98
N ASP A 82 -4.89 1.76 -10.19
CA ASP A 82 -5.10 2.86 -11.13
C ASP A 82 -6.56 2.94 -11.62
N GLU A 83 -7.27 1.81 -11.69
CA GLU A 83 -8.68 1.71 -12.08
C GLU A 83 -9.65 2.24 -11.01
N ILE A 84 -9.39 1.95 -9.73
CA ILE A 84 -10.33 2.27 -8.64
C ILE A 84 -9.93 3.48 -7.79
N ARG A 85 -8.70 4.02 -7.94
CA ARG A 85 -8.17 5.06 -7.04
C ARG A 85 -9.05 6.31 -6.91
N GLU A 86 -9.82 6.64 -7.94
CA GLU A 86 -10.70 7.83 -7.96
C GLU A 86 -12.00 7.62 -7.17
N GLN A 87 -12.30 6.37 -6.76
CA GLN A 87 -13.45 6.04 -5.91
C GLN A 87 -13.13 6.20 -4.42
N PHE A 88 -11.89 6.55 -4.06
CA PHE A 88 -11.42 6.68 -2.69
C PHE A 88 -10.88 8.10 -2.44
N ASP A 89 -11.20 8.67 -1.27
CA ASP A 89 -10.79 10.03 -0.89
C ASP A 89 -9.26 10.15 -0.72
N CYS A 90 -8.62 9.08 -0.24
CA CYS A 90 -7.18 9.01 -0.02
C CYS A 90 -6.65 7.70 -0.59
N THR A 91 -5.62 7.78 -1.43
CA THR A 91 -4.96 6.60 -1.98
C THR A 91 -3.45 6.75 -1.97
N ALA A 92 -2.74 5.62 -1.84
CA ALA A 92 -1.29 5.58 -1.97
C ALA A 92 -0.87 4.22 -2.52
N PHE A 93 0.08 4.22 -3.45
CA PHE A 93 0.78 3.02 -3.91
C PHE A 93 2.26 3.13 -3.51
N VAL A 94 2.72 2.26 -2.61
CA VAL A 94 4.04 2.39 -1.98
C VAL A 94 4.83 1.10 -2.11
N PRO A 95 6.02 1.09 -2.74
CA PRO A 95 6.93 -0.04 -2.63
C PRO A 95 7.51 -0.10 -1.20
N VAL A 96 7.58 -1.31 -0.63
CA VAL A 96 8.14 -1.56 0.70
C VAL A 96 9.37 -2.44 0.55
N SER A 97 10.54 -2.03 1.04
CA SER A 97 11.75 -2.85 0.98
C SER A 97 11.61 -4.14 1.80
N GLN A 98 12.48 -5.13 1.57
CA GLN A 98 12.49 -6.37 2.36
C GLN A 98 12.77 -6.12 3.86
N LYS A 99 13.51 -5.05 4.16
CA LYS A 99 13.82 -4.58 5.51
C LYS A 99 13.41 -3.12 5.62
N PRO A 100 12.13 -2.84 5.92
CA PRO A 100 11.67 -1.48 6.03
C PRO A 100 12.22 -0.83 7.31
N ASN A 101 12.78 0.37 7.19
CA ASN A 101 12.85 1.27 8.34
C ASN A 101 11.42 1.77 8.58
N MET A 102 10.75 1.21 9.58
CA MET A 102 9.32 1.48 9.82
C MET A 102 9.05 2.96 10.13
N THR A 103 9.94 3.63 10.84
CA THR A 103 9.79 5.06 11.14
C THR A 103 9.86 5.91 9.89
N GLU A 104 10.87 5.68 9.03
CA GLU A 104 11.00 6.39 7.75
C GLU A 104 9.85 6.06 6.80
N PHE A 105 9.44 4.79 6.74
CA PHE A 105 8.34 4.34 5.90
C PHE A 105 7.01 5.00 6.29
N MET A 106 6.65 4.96 7.58
CA MET A 106 5.40 5.54 8.09
C MET A 106 5.43 7.07 7.96
N THR A 107 6.58 7.70 8.22
CA THR A 107 6.76 9.14 7.99
C THR A 107 6.59 9.49 6.51
N GLY A 108 7.18 8.71 5.61
CA GLY A 108 7.04 8.89 4.16
C GLY A 108 5.60 8.70 3.69
N LEU A 109 4.87 7.73 4.25
CA LEU A 109 3.45 7.50 3.97
C LEU A 109 2.60 8.69 4.45
N LEU A 110 2.85 9.19 5.66
CA LEU A 110 2.15 10.36 6.21
C LEU A 110 2.28 11.59 5.29
N HIS A 111 3.45 11.80 4.67
CA HIS A 111 3.67 12.92 3.76
C HIS A 111 2.91 12.82 2.43
N ARG A 112 2.45 11.62 2.03
CA ARG A 112 1.67 11.43 0.80
C ARG A 112 0.20 11.84 0.93
N PHE A 113 -0.33 11.86 2.15
CA PHE A 113 -1.71 12.26 2.38
C PHE A 113 -1.84 13.77 2.58
N PRO A 114 -2.94 14.40 2.09
CA PRO A 114 -3.17 15.83 2.27
C PRO A 114 -3.06 16.23 3.75
N LYS A 115 -2.45 17.39 4.01
CA LYS A 115 -2.49 17.96 5.37
C LYS A 115 -3.93 18.35 5.67
N PRO A 116 -4.42 18.15 6.92
CA PRO A 116 -5.70 18.71 7.30
C PRO A 116 -5.64 20.24 7.11
N PRO A 117 -6.68 20.89 6.56
CA PRO A 117 -6.76 22.35 6.52
C PRO A 117 -6.46 22.90 7.90
N LYS A 118 -5.47 23.79 7.94
CA LYS A 118 -5.05 24.47 9.14
C LYS A 118 -6.20 25.38 9.57
N LEU A 119 -6.83 25.09 10.70
CA LEU A 119 -7.41 26.17 11.50
C LEU A 119 -6.20 27.01 11.98
N GLU A 120 -6.27 28.31 11.78
CA GLU A 120 -5.13 29.22 11.86
C GLU A 120 -4.35 29.13 13.18
N ILE A 121 -3.02 29.34 13.06
CA ILE A 121 -2.02 29.55 14.13
C ILE A 121 -1.72 28.25 14.92
N ASP A 122 -0.55 27.61 14.76
CA ASP A 122 0.72 28.11 15.29
C ASP A 122 1.93 27.57 14.50
N GLU A 123 2.90 28.45 14.28
CA GLU A 123 4.24 28.15 13.81
C GLU A 123 5.02 27.47 14.93
N SER A 124 4.81 26.18 15.12
CA SER A 124 5.72 25.38 15.93
C SER A 124 6.43 24.38 15.02
N SER A 125 7.56 24.85 14.49
CA SER A 125 8.67 24.03 14.03
C SER A 125 9.18 23.20 15.20
N GLN A 126 8.51 22.10 15.52
CA GLN A 126 9.05 21.11 16.44
C GLN A 126 9.44 19.87 15.67
N ALA A 127 10.73 19.83 15.35
CA ALA A 127 11.53 18.62 15.31
C ALA A 127 11.60 18.02 16.73
N GLN A 128 10.44 17.68 17.30
CA GLN A 128 10.39 16.74 18.40
C GLN A 128 10.43 15.34 17.78
N ALA A 129 11.20 14.43 18.38
CA ALA A 129 11.19 13.03 17.98
C ALA A 129 9.78 12.47 18.15
N ARG A 130 8.99 12.48 17.07
CA ARG A 130 7.63 11.95 17.05
C ARG A 130 7.70 10.45 17.33
N GLY A 131 6.91 9.99 18.29
CA GLY A 131 6.75 8.57 18.53
C GLY A 131 6.07 7.90 17.33
N MET A 132 6.26 6.59 17.18
CA MET A 132 5.58 5.84 16.11
C MET A 132 4.05 5.91 16.24
N GLN A 133 3.55 5.98 17.48
CA GLN A 133 2.12 6.14 17.75
C GLN A 133 1.58 7.47 17.21
N ASP A 134 2.30 8.58 17.38
CA ASP A 134 1.89 9.89 16.87
C ASP A 134 1.76 9.88 15.34
N ILE A 135 2.67 9.17 14.66
CA ILE A 135 2.64 9.03 13.20
C ILE A 135 1.41 8.23 12.77
N ILE A 136 1.10 7.13 13.46
CA ILE A 136 -0.08 6.29 13.19
C ILE A 136 -1.36 7.11 13.37
N ASP A 137 -1.47 7.84 14.47
CA ASP A 137 -2.65 8.65 14.80
C ASP A 137 -2.87 9.76 13.77
N ASP A 138 -1.80 10.42 13.32
CA ASP A 138 -1.83 11.41 12.26
C ASP A 138 -2.30 10.81 10.91
N ILE A 139 -1.85 9.60 10.56
CA ILE A 139 -2.32 8.90 9.36
C ILE A 139 -3.81 8.60 9.47
N ILE A 140 -4.25 7.99 10.58
CA ILE A 140 -5.66 7.67 10.83
C ILE A 140 -6.52 8.94 10.74
N LYS A 141 -6.04 10.06 11.31
CA LYS A 141 -6.72 11.35 11.26
C LYS A 141 -6.86 11.88 9.83
N ARG A 142 -5.84 11.74 8.99
CA ARG A 142 -5.92 12.13 7.57
C ARG A 142 -6.87 11.26 6.77
N LEU A 143 -6.90 9.95 7.05
CA LEU A 143 -7.79 8.99 6.38
C LEU A 143 -9.27 9.13 6.78
N LYS A 144 -9.57 9.66 7.97
CA LYS A 144 -10.94 9.85 8.47
C LYS A 144 -11.63 11.13 7.97
N LYS A 145 -10.90 12.03 7.32
CA LYS A 145 -11.43 13.34 6.93
C LYS A 145 -12.33 13.19 5.68
N LYS A 146 -13.64 13.38 5.89
CA LYS A 146 -14.62 13.68 4.84
C LYS A 146 -14.63 15.16 4.52
#